data_AF-A0A353PAV9-F1
#
_entry.id   AF-A0A353PAV9-F1
#
_cell.length_a   1.000
_cell.length_b   1.000
_cell.length_c   1.000
_cell.angle_alpha   90.00
_cell.angle_beta   90.00
_cell.angle_gamma   90.00
#
_symmetry.space_group_name_H-M   'P 1'
#
loop_
_entity.id
_entity.type
_entity.pdbx_description
1 polymer ?
#
loop_
_entity_poly.entity_id
_entity_poly.type
_entity_poly.pdbx_seq_one_letter_code
_entity_poly.pdbx_strand_id
1 'polypeptide(L)' 'ILFYLAFFPAFFDLARVTPVDLALVILICALAVGGTKLGYAATAHVTGRMIGQGMRTGFQRLAACSMMLAGLAILLLE' A
#
# COMPACT_ATOMS: atom_id res chain seq x y z
N ILE A 1 -2.04 1.48 9.23
CA ILE A 1 -3.48 1.36 8.92
C ILE A 1 -4.34 1.58 10.17
N LEU A 2 -4.11 0.87 11.29
CA LEU A 2 -4.87 1.11 12.53
C LEU A 2 -4.74 2.54 13.09
N PHE A 3 -3.59 3.21 12.87
CA PHE A 3 -3.41 4.64 13.13
C PHE A 3 -4.49 5.52 12.45
N TYR A 4 -4.90 5.19 11.22
CA TYR A 4 -5.94 5.93 10.51
C TYR A 4 -7.34 5.71 11.10
N LEU A 5 -7.56 4.57 11.77
CA LEU A 5 -8.82 4.28 12.47
C LEU A 5 -9.02 5.22 13.67
N ALA A 6 -7.95 5.67 14.32
CA ALA A 6 -8.04 6.62 15.43
C ALA A 6 -8.57 8.01 15.00
N PHE A 7 -8.51 8.33 13.71
CA PHE A 7 -9.09 9.56 13.16
C PHE A 7 -10.58 9.42 12.82
N PHE A 8 -11.14 8.21 12.71
CA PHE A 8 -12.54 8.02 12.35
C PHE A 8 -13.53 8.73 13.28
N PRO A 9 -13.38 8.70 14.62
CA PRO A 9 -14.29 9.41 15.54
C PRO A 9 -14.30 10.94 15.36
N ALA A 10 -13.24 11.51 14.79
CA ALA A 10 -13.19 12.94 14.50
C ALA A 10 -13.98 13.32 13.23
N PHE A 11 -14.28 12.36 12.36
CA PHE A 11 -14.95 12.58 11.07
C PHE A 11 -16.29 11.85 10.93
N PHE A 12 -16.56 10.86 11.78
CA PHE A 12 -17.77 10.03 11.75
C PHE A 12 -18.35 9.87 13.15
N ASP A 13 -19.67 10.03 13.27
CA ASP A 13 -20.41 9.62 14.46
C ASP A 13 -20.62 8.10 14.42
N LEU A 14 -19.69 7.37 15.06
CA LEU A 14 -19.73 5.90 15.12
C LEU A 14 -21.03 5.36 15.73
N ALA A 15 -21.74 6.14 16.56
CA ALA A 15 -23.01 5.72 17.16
C ALA A 15 -24.15 5.65 16.13
N ARG A 16 -23.99 6.26 14.95
CA ARG A 16 -24.98 6.26 13.86
C ARG A 16 -24.59 5.39 12.67
N VAL A 17 -23.39 4.80 12.69
CA VAL A 17 -22.92 3.92 11.61
C VAL A 17 -23.73 2.63 11.61
N THR A 18 -24.40 2.36 10.50
CA THR A 18 -25.15 1.11 10.33
C THR A 18 -24.22 -0.02 9.85
N PRO A 19 -24.62 -1.30 10.01
CA PRO A 19 -23.86 -2.42 9.46
C PRO A 19 -23.69 -2.35 7.94
N VAL A 20 -24.64 -1.72 7.23
CA VAL A 20 -24.58 -1.53 5.78
C VAL A 20 -23.48 -0.54 5.42
N ASP A 21 -23.38 0.58 6.15
CA ASP A 21 -22.31 1.57 5.95
C ASP A 21 -20.93 0.94 6.15
N LEU A 22 -20.78 0.11 7.19
CA LEU A 22 -19.54 -0.60 7.46
C LEU A 22 -19.19 -1.59 6.33
N ALA A 23 -20.16 -2.38 5.87
CA ALA A 23 -19.95 -3.31 4.76
C ALA A 23 -19.51 -2.58 3.49
N LEU A 24 -20.08 -1.40 3.23
CA LEU A 24 -19.75 -0.57 2.08
C LEU A 24 -18.33 0.00 2.20
N VAL A 25 -17.92 0.50 3.37
CA VAL A 25 -16.55 0.96 3.62
C VAL A 25 -15.53 -0.17 3.44
N ILE A 26 -15.83 -1.37 3.96
CA ILE A 26 -14.95 -2.54 3.79
C ILE A 26 -14.83 -2.89 2.31
N LEU A 27 -15.95 -2.93 1.58
CA LEU A 27 -15.96 -3.23 0.15
C LEU A 27 -15.14 -2.20 -0.64
N ILE A 28 -15.32 -0.90 -0.37
CA ILE A 28 -14.54 0.16 -1.01
C ILE A 28 -13.06 0.00 -0.67
N CYS A 29 -12.70 -0.21 0.60
CA CYS A 29 -11.31 -0.41 0.99
C CYS A 29 -10.70 -1.62 0.29
N ALA A 30 -11.43 -2.74 0.22
CA ALA A 30 -10.98 -3.95 -0.44
C ALA A 30 -10.78 -3.74 -1.95
N LEU A 31 -11.71 -3.06 -2.63
CA LEU A 31 -11.59 -2.76 -4.05
C LEU A 31 -10.51 -1.72 -4.35
N ALA A 32 -10.42 -0.66 -3.55
CA ALA A 32 -9.42 0.38 -3.74
C ALA A 32 -8.01 -0.14 -3.49
N VAL A 33 -7.75 -0.79 -2.34
CA VAL A 33 -6.41 -1.26 -1.97
C VAL A 33 -6.08 -2.59 -2.65
N GLY A 34 -7.04 -3.52 -2.69
CA GLY A 34 -6.85 -4.83 -3.33
C GLY A 34 -6.82 -4.71 -4.84
N GLY A 35 -7.75 -3.95 -5.43
CA GLY A 35 -7.79 -3.73 -6.88
C GLY A 35 -6.56 -3.02 -7.41
N THR A 36 -6.06 -1.97 -6.73
CA THR A 36 -4.79 -1.32 -7.14
C THR A 36 -3.61 -2.28 -7.08
N LYS A 37 -3.49 -3.10 -6.03
CA LYS A 37 -2.45 -4.14 -5.93
C LYS A 37 -2.55 -5.17 -7.04
N LEU A 38 -3.75 -5.63 -7.37
CA LEU A 38 -3.98 -6.57 -8.49
C LEU A 38 -3.62 -5.92 -9.83
N GLY A 39 -3.96 -4.65 -10.05
CA GLY A 39 -3.55 -3.90 -11.24
C GLY A 39 -2.03 -3.79 -11.35
N TYR A 40 -1.34 -3.47 -10.26
CA TYR A 40 0.12 -3.49 -10.21
C TYR A 40 0.69 -4.88 -10.48
N ALA A 41 0.13 -5.95 -9.91
CA ALA A 41 0.59 -7.30 -10.14
C ALA A 41 0.42 -7.73 -11.61
N ALA A 42 -0.73 -7.40 -12.21
CA ALA A 42 -1.01 -7.70 -13.62
C ALA A 42 -0.03 -6.97 -14.56
N THR A 43 0.16 -5.67 -14.36
CA THR A 43 1.11 -4.87 -15.15
C THR A 43 2.56 -5.33 -14.93
N ALA A 44 2.96 -5.62 -13.70
CA ALA A 44 4.27 -6.15 -13.38
C ALA A 44 4.50 -7.54 -13.99
N HIS A 45 3.47 -8.39 -14.05
CA HIS A 45 3.57 -9.70 -14.69
C HIS A 45 3.85 -9.56 -16.20
N VAL A 46 3.11 -8.68 -16.89
CA VAL A 46 3.30 -8.43 -18.32
C VAL A 46 4.69 -7.83 -18.58
N THR A 47 5.03 -6.74 -17.91
CA THR A 47 6.30 -6.03 -18.11
C THR A 47 7.49 -6.87 -17.64
N GLY A 48 7.33 -7.67 -16.59
CA GLY A 48 8.38 -8.54 -16.04
C GLY A 48 8.89 -9.58 -17.05
N ARG A 49 8.06 -9.99 -18.01
CA ARG A 49 8.49 -10.87 -19.13
C ARG A 49 9.40 -10.16 -20.13
N MET A 50 9.35 -8.83 -20.19
CA MET A 50 10.18 -8.00 -21.07
C MET A 50 11.50 -7.57 -20.42
N ILE A 51 11.65 -7.71 -19.09
CA ILE A 51 12.81 -7.27 -18.34
C ILE A 51 13.84 -8.41 -18.22
N GLY A 52 15.04 -8.20 -18.79
CA GLY A 52 16.17 -9.13 -18.67
C GLY A 52 16.79 -9.19 -17.27
N GLN A 53 17.51 -10.29 -16.96
CA GLN A 53 18.11 -10.54 -15.63
C GLN A 53 19.08 -9.45 -15.15
N GLY A 54 19.86 -8.84 -16.06
CA GLY A 54 20.78 -7.75 -15.72
C GLY A 54 20.05 -6.50 -15.22
N MET A 55 19.01 -6.07 -15.92
CA MET A 55 18.19 -4.92 -15.54
C MET A 55 17.44 -5.18 -14.24
N ARG A 56 16.90 -6.39 -14.05
CA ARG A 56 16.24 -6.82 -12.81
C ARG A 56 17.16 -6.72 -11.60
N THR A 57 18.42 -7.13 -11.73
CA THR A 57 19.42 -7.04 -10.65
C THR A 57 19.78 -5.59 -10.32
N GLY A 58 19.88 -4.72 -11.34
CA GLY A 58 20.09 -3.28 -11.14
C GLY A 58 18.96 -2.63 -10.35
N PHE A 59 17.71 -2.84 -10.76
CA PHE A 59 16.53 -2.34 -10.04
C PHE A 59 16.45 -2.87 -8.61
N GLN A 60 16.79 -4.15 -8.39
CA GLN A 60 16.75 -4.73 -7.05
C GLN A 60 17.79 -4.12 -6.11
N ARG A 61 18.99 -3.81 -6.61
CA ARG A 61 20.02 -3.08 -5.84
C ARG A 61 19.57 -1.67 -5.49
N LEU A 62 18.99 -0.94 -6.45
CA LEU A 62 18.46 0.41 -6.21
C LEU A 62 17.33 0.40 -5.17
N ALA A 63 16.39 -0.55 -5.28
CA ALA A 63 15.32 -0.71 -4.31
C ALA A 63 15.88 -0.99 -2.90
N ALA A 64 16.82 -1.93 -2.79
CA ALA A 64 17.47 -2.25 -1.52
C ALA A 64 18.19 -1.03 -0.90
N CYS A 65 18.98 -0.30 -1.68
CA CYS A 65 19.63 0.93 -1.22
C CYS A 65 18.60 1.96 -0.74
N SER A 66 17.52 2.18 -1.49
CA SER A 66 16.49 3.15 -1.12
C SER A 66 15.78 2.79 0.19
N MET A 67 15.46 1.51 0.39
CA MET A 67 14.83 1.05 1.64
C MET A 67 15.78 1.19 2.83
N MET A 68 17.07 0.89 2.64
CA MET A 68 18.07 1.00 3.70
C MET A 68 18.30 2.46 4.10
N LEU A 69 18.36 3.38 3.13
CA LEU A 69 18.46 4.82 3.38
C LEU A 69 17.24 5.36 4.11
N ALA A 70 16.03 4.97 3.69
CA ALA A 70 14.81 5.38 4.38
C ALA A 70 14.77 4.87 5.83
N GLY A 71 15.16 3.62 6.06
CA GLY A 71 15.23 3.05 7.41
C GLY A 71 16.29 3.74 8.28
N LEU A 72 17.47 4.01 7.74
CA LEU A 72 18.54 4.72 8.46
C LEU A 72 18.13 6.17 8.78
N ALA A 73 17.46 6.84 7.84
CA ALA A 73 16.96 8.19 8.04
C ALA A 73 15.97 8.24 9.21
N ILE A 74 14.99 7.31 9.25
CA ILE A 74 14.03 7.23 10.36
C ILE A 74 14.78 7.00 11.69
N LEU A 75 15.74 6.07 11.72
CA LEU A 75 16.47 5.72 12.95
C LEU A 75 17.38 6.85 13.48
N LEU A 76 17.86 7.74 12.60
CA LEU A 76 18.73 8.87 12.97
C LEU A 76 17.96 10.18 13.21
N LEU A 77 16.74 10.32 12.68
CA LEU A 77 15.87 11.50 12.85
C LEU A 77 14.88 11.37 14.02
N GLU A 78 14.63 10.15 14.50
CA GLU A 78 13.97 9.89 15.80
C GLU A 78 14.98 9.80 16.94
#